data_AF-D7P5D8-F1
#
_entry.id   AF-D7P5D8-F1
#
_cell.length_a   1.000
_cell.length_b   1.000
_cell.length_c   1.000
_cell.angle_alpha   90.00
_cell.angle_beta   90.00
_cell.angle_gamma   90.00
#
_symmetry.space_group_name_H-M   'P 1'
#
loop_
_entity.id
_entity.type
_entity.pdbx_description
1 polymer ?
#
loop_
_entity_poly.entity_id
_entity_poly.type
_entity_poly.pdbx_seq_one_letter_code
_entity_poly.pdbx_strand_id
1 'polypeptide(L)'
;YMENQYFLGSCYDWQCDDVKVEEIGALHLIPKELTLKIVSKIEAGERFTVYVLVPMWPEGIPESASVQAILDWQKRTMEMMYKHIFQAIRDKGTDDHPRNYLTFFCIGNREMKKSGEYEPSEKPEPDSDYERAQEARRFMIYVHSKMMVVDDE
;
A
#
# COMPACT_ATOMS: atom_id res chain seq x y z
N TYR A 1 -1.79 0.95 -13.64
CA TYR A 1 -0.80 0.31 -12.75
C TYR A 1 0.05 1.38 -12.11
N MET A 2 0.37 1.28 -10.82
CA MET A 2 1.22 2.24 -10.11
C MET A 2 2.24 1.51 -9.24
N GLU A 3 3.49 1.98 -9.28
CA GLU A 3 4.51 1.64 -8.29
C GLU A 3 4.97 2.93 -7.62
N ASN A 4 4.83 3.00 -6.29
CA ASN A 4 5.26 4.16 -5.56
C ASN A 4 5.81 3.80 -4.19
N GLN A 5 6.83 4.54 -3.75
CA GLN A 5 7.38 4.41 -2.40
C GLN A 5 6.36 4.77 -1.32
N TYR A 6 5.45 5.71 -1.60
CA TYR A 6 4.41 6.14 -0.70
C TYR A 6 3.06 6.10 -1.41
N PHE A 7 2.03 5.67 -0.69
CA PHE A 7 0.66 5.80 -1.14
C PHE A 7 -0.21 6.31 0.00
N LEU A 8 -0.33 7.63 0.08
CA LEU A 8 -1.16 8.33 1.06
C LEU A 8 -1.65 9.64 0.43
N GLY A 9 -2.74 10.20 0.94
CA GLY A 9 -3.22 11.52 0.57
C GLY A 9 -4.73 11.63 0.43
N SER A 10 -5.18 12.74 -0.15
CA SER A 10 -6.59 13.13 -0.19
C SER A 10 -7.23 13.14 1.20
N CYS A 11 -6.49 13.69 2.19
CA CYS A 11 -6.88 13.58 3.59
C CYS A 11 -8.22 14.27 3.90
N TYR A 12 -8.61 15.27 3.12
CA TYR A 12 -9.90 15.97 3.21
C TYR A 12 -11.13 15.04 3.11
N ASP A 13 -10.95 13.81 2.61
CA ASP A 13 -12.01 12.82 2.44
C ASP A 13 -11.80 11.58 3.34
N TRP A 14 -10.81 11.62 4.24
CA TRP A 14 -10.67 10.58 5.25
C TRP A 14 -11.80 10.67 6.27
N GLN A 15 -12.43 9.53 6.52
CA GLN A 15 -13.49 9.41 7.53
C GLN A 15 -12.88 9.00 8.87
N CYS A 16 -12.43 9.99 9.63
CA CYS A 16 -11.79 9.80 10.91
C CYS A 16 -12.18 10.88 11.92
N ASP A 17 -12.42 10.46 13.15
CA ASP A 17 -12.84 11.34 14.25
C ASP A 17 -11.70 11.63 15.25
N ASP A 18 -10.58 10.92 15.11
CA ASP A 18 -9.43 10.94 16.02
C ASP A 18 -8.31 11.91 15.59
N VAL A 19 -8.42 12.48 14.39
CA VAL A 19 -7.47 13.46 13.85
C VAL A 19 -8.20 14.65 13.25
N LYS A 20 -7.64 15.85 13.40
CA LYS A 20 -8.12 17.04 12.70
C LYS A 20 -7.57 17.06 11.29
N VAL A 21 -8.41 16.73 10.33
CA VAL A 21 -8.04 16.56 8.92
C VAL A 21 -7.38 17.81 8.33
N GLU A 22 -7.79 18.99 8.79
CA GLU A 22 -7.25 20.28 8.35
C GLU A 22 -5.79 20.48 8.76
N GLU A 23 -5.34 19.83 9.84
CA GLU A 23 -3.97 19.90 10.34
C GLU A 23 -3.02 18.91 9.63
N ILE A 24 -3.55 17.96 8.84
CA ILE A 24 -2.77 16.91 8.15
C ILE A 24 -2.05 17.46 6.91
N GLY A 25 -2.72 18.31 6.14
CA GLY A 25 -2.13 18.98 4.96
C GLY A 25 -1.87 18.09 3.73
N ALA A 26 -2.23 16.81 3.74
CA ALA A 26 -2.06 15.89 2.60
C ALA A 26 -3.19 16.03 1.55
N LEU A 27 -3.32 17.23 0.98
CA LEU A 27 -4.47 17.67 0.18
C LEU A 27 -4.43 17.26 -1.30
N HIS A 28 -3.39 16.57 -1.76
CA HIS A 28 -3.30 16.17 -3.18
C HIS A 28 -4.37 15.13 -3.55
N LEU A 29 -4.73 15.08 -4.83
CA LEU A 29 -5.96 14.43 -5.29
C LEU A 29 -5.79 12.97 -5.75
N ILE A 30 -4.55 12.48 -5.92
CA ILE A 30 -4.28 11.18 -6.57
C ILE A 30 -5.12 10.01 -6.00
N PRO A 31 -5.18 9.73 -4.68
CA PRO A 31 -6.04 8.67 -4.16
C PRO A 31 -7.53 8.88 -4.45
N LYS A 32 -8.04 10.11 -4.32
CA LYS A 32 -9.44 10.40 -4.59
C LYS A 32 -9.79 10.28 -6.08
N GLU A 33 -8.93 10.74 -6.97
CA GLU A 33 -9.13 10.64 -8.43
C GLU A 33 -9.15 9.17 -8.90
N LEU A 34 -8.24 8.33 -8.39
CA LEU A 34 -8.26 6.89 -8.67
C LEU A 34 -9.58 6.26 -8.20
N THR A 35 -10.05 6.65 -7.02
CA THR A 35 -11.30 6.17 -6.43
C THR A 35 -12.51 6.58 -7.26
N LEU A 36 -12.63 7.87 -7.60
CA LEU A 36 -13.73 8.38 -8.40
C LEU A 36 -13.73 7.81 -9.82
N LYS A 37 -12.55 7.56 -10.40
CA LYS A 37 -12.43 6.85 -11.66
C LYS A 37 -13.02 5.44 -11.56
N ILE A 38 -12.64 4.67 -10.55
CA ILE A 38 -13.19 3.32 -10.32
C ILE A 38 -14.71 3.37 -10.14
N VAL A 39 -15.20 4.27 -9.28
CA VAL A 39 -16.64 4.44 -9.01
C VAL A 39 -17.40 4.73 -10.31
N SER A 40 -16.92 5.67 -11.13
CA SER A 40 -17.57 6.00 -12.41
C SER A 40 -17.66 4.79 -13.36
N LYS A 41 -16.67 3.89 -13.31
CA LYS A 41 -16.63 2.68 -14.15
C LYS A 41 -17.58 1.60 -13.62
N ILE A 42 -17.70 1.45 -12.30
CA ILE A 42 -18.72 0.58 -11.68
C ILE A 42 -20.12 1.05 -12.06
N GLU A 43 -20.40 2.35 -11.94
CA GLU A 43 -21.68 2.95 -12.28
C GLU A 43 -22.03 2.73 -13.76
N ALA A 44 -21.06 2.90 -14.65
CA ALA A 44 -21.21 2.63 -16.09
C ALA A 44 -21.32 1.14 -16.44
N GLY A 45 -20.95 0.23 -15.53
CA GLY A 45 -20.83 -1.21 -15.82
C GLY A 45 -19.66 -1.54 -16.74
N GLU A 46 -18.61 -0.71 -16.72
CA GLU A 46 -17.40 -0.86 -17.52
C GLU A 46 -16.28 -1.50 -16.70
N ARG A 47 -15.54 -2.42 -17.32
CA ARG A 47 -14.38 -3.03 -16.65
C ARG A 47 -13.29 -1.99 -16.43
N PHE A 48 -12.83 -1.86 -15.20
CA PHE A 48 -11.69 -1.03 -14.83
C PHE A 48 -11.01 -1.56 -13.57
N THR A 49 -9.68 -1.60 -13.55
CA THR A 49 -8.92 -2.10 -12.40
C THR A 49 -7.68 -1.25 -12.17
N VAL A 50 -7.42 -0.95 -10.90
CA VAL A 50 -6.22 -0.26 -10.43
C VAL A 50 -5.40 -1.23 -9.59
N TYR A 51 -4.12 -1.31 -9.94
CA TYR A 51 -3.11 -2.08 -9.21
C TYR A 51 -2.10 -1.11 -8.64
N VAL A 52 -1.86 -1.18 -7.33
CA VAL A 52 -0.91 -0.33 -6.62
C VAL A 52 0.14 -1.21 -5.93
N LEU A 53 1.41 -0.94 -6.21
CA LEU A 53 2.56 -1.59 -5.59
C LEU A 53 3.28 -0.60 -4.70
N VAL A 54 3.36 -0.91 -3.41
CA VAL A 54 4.04 -0.12 -2.37
C VAL A 54 5.07 -0.98 -1.66
N PRO A 55 6.09 -0.41 -0.99
CA PRO A 55 6.95 -1.20 -0.12
C PRO A 55 6.12 -1.78 1.05
N MET A 56 6.60 -2.89 1.65
CA MET A 56 5.92 -3.50 2.79
C MET A 56 5.82 -2.52 3.99
N TRP A 57 6.85 -1.70 4.16
CA TRP A 57 6.87 -0.49 4.97
C TRP A 57 7.88 0.49 4.34
N PRO A 58 7.77 1.81 4.56
CA PRO A 58 8.78 2.77 4.11
C PRO A 58 10.14 2.56 4.80
N GLU A 59 11.22 2.94 4.15
CA GLU A 59 12.58 2.69 4.64
C GLU A 59 12.79 3.27 6.05
N GLY A 60 13.33 2.44 6.94
CA GLY A 60 13.50 2.74 8.35
C GLY A 60 13.16 1.54 9.24
N ILE A 61 13.30 1.72 10.54
CA ILE A 61 12.87 0.75 11.55
C ILE A 61 11.33 0.74 11.55
N PRO A 62 10.66 -0.40 11.29
CA PRO A 62 9.21 -0.47 11.20
C PRO A 62 8.47 0.09 12.41
N GLU A 63 9.04 -0.08 13.61
CA GLU A 63 8.50 0.35 14.90
C GLU A 63 8.73 1.84 15.18
N SER A 64 9.52 2.53 14.36
CA SER A 64 9.78 3.96 14.56
C SER A 64 8.51 4.79 14.35
N ALA A 65 8.39 5.89 15.11
CA ALA A 65 7.23 6.77 15.05
C ALA A 65 6.97 7.31 13.63
N SER A 66 8.04 7.60 12.88
CA SER A 66 7.93 8.06 11.50
C SER A 66 7.33 7.00 10.58
N VAL A 67 7.80 5.75 10.65
CA VAL A 67 7.27 4.66 9.81
C VAL A 67 5.83 4.33 10.20
N GLN A 68 5.52 4.27 11.50
CA GLN A 68 4.16 4.02 11.99
C GLN A 68 3.18 5.11 11.57
N ALA A 69 3.57 6.39 11.64
CA ALA A 69 2.73 7.48 11.16
C ALA A 69 2.45 7.38 9.66
N ILE A 70 3.46 7.07 8.83
CA ILE A 70 3.28 6.91 7.38
C ILE A 70 2.36 5.72 7.07
N LEU A 71 2.50 4.61 7.78
CA LEU A 71 1.63 3.44 7.64
C LEU A 71 0.18 3.74 8.05
N ASP A 72 -0.03 4.57 9.08
CA ASP A 72 -1.36 5.02 9.48
C ASP A 72 -2.00 5.91 8.40
N TRP A 73 -1.25 6.85 7.83
CA TRP A 73 -1.73 7.68 6.71
C TRP A 73 -2.06 6.84 5.47
N GLN A 74 -1.23 5.84 5.15
CA GLN A 74 -1.52 4.90 4.07
C GLN A 74 -2.79 4.09 4.35
N LYS A 75 -2.94 3.57 5.57
CA LYS A 75 -4.15 2.84 6.00
C LYS A 75 -5.41 3.69 5.83
N ARG A 76 -5.43 4.92 6.34
CA ARG A 76 -6.59 5.84 6.22
C ARG A 76 -6.93 6.16 4.77
N THR A 77 -5.90 6.33 3.94
CA THR A 77 -6.06 6.51 2.50
C THR A 77 -6.74 5.29 1.88
N MET A 78 -6.24 4.08 2.15
CA MET A 78 -6.83 2.84 1.65
C MET A 78 -8.27 2.65 2.13
N GLU A 79 -8.56 2.95 3.39
CA GLU A 79 -9.91 2.89 3.96
C GLU A 79 -10.88 3.84 3.24
N MET A 80 -10.49 5.09 3.01
CA MET A 80 -11.29 6.05 2.23
C MET A 80 -11.61 5.49 0.84
N MET A 81 -10.60 5.01 0.11
CA MET A 81 -10.80 4.49 -1.25
C MET A 81 -11.74 3.28 -1.27
N TYR A 82 -11.49 2.29 -0.40
CA TYR A 82 -12.30 1.07 -0.36
C TYR A 82 -13.74 1.32 0.10
N LYS A 83 -14.00 2.29 0.98
CA LYS A 83 -15.37 2.66 1.39
C LYS A 83 -16.19 3.17 0.21
N HIS A 84 -15.62 4.06 -0.60
CA HIS A 84 -16.29 4.57 -1.81
C HIS A 84 -16.55 3.48 -2.85
N ILE A 85 -15.57 2.61 -3.09
CA ILE A 85 -15.71 1.49 -4.03
C ILE A 85 -16.79 0.51 -3.55
N PHE A 86 -16.78 0.17 -2.24
CA PHE A 86 -17.79 -0.69 -1.65
C PHE A 86 -19.19 -0.09 -1.78
N GLN A 87 -19.35 1.21 -1.51
CA GLN A 87 -20.63 1.88 -1.68
C GLN A 87 -21.13 1.83 -3.13
N ALA A 88 -20.26 2.11 -4.11
CA ALA A 88 -20.63 2.04 -5.52
C ALA A 88 -21.06 0.63 -5.97
N ILE A 89 -20.39 -0.42 -5.50
CA ILE A 89 -20.78 -1.82 -5.75
C ILE A 89 -22.18 -2.10 -5.18
N ARG A 90 -22.44 -1.65 -3.94
CA ARG A 90 -23.74 -1.82 -3.28
C ARG A 90 -24.86 -1.09 -3.99
N ASP A 91 -24.61 0.14 -4.43
CA ASP A 91 -25.58 0.97 -5.16
C ASP A 91 -25.88 0.41 -6.56
N LYS A 92 -24.87 -0.19 -7.21
CA LYS A 92 -25.06 -0.92 -8.47
C LYS A 92 -25.82 -2.23 -8.30
N GLY A 93 -25.83 -2.79 -7.08
CA GLY A 93 -26.49 -4.05 -6.75
C GLY A 93 -25.73 -5.29 -7.22
N THR A 94 -24.40 -5.20 -7.40
CA THR A 94 -23.56 -6.36 -7.73
C THR A 94 -22.97 -7.01 -6.48
N ASP A 95 -22.56 -8.26 -6.60
CA ASP A 95 -21.88 -9.03 -5.53
C ASP A 95 -20.36 -9.07 -5.77
N ASP A 96 -19.81 -8.05 -6.42
CA ASP A 96 -18.39 -8.00 -6.75
C ASP A 96 -17.54 -7.75 -5.49
N HIS A 97 -16.36 -8.36 -5.47
CA HIS A 97 -15.37 -8.06 -4.43
C HIS A 97 -14.65 -6.73 -4.76
N PRO A 98 -14.53 -5.76 -3.82
CA PRO A 98 -13.88 -4.45 -4.10
C PRO A 98 -12.43 -4.57 -4.59
N ARG A 99 -11.70 -5.58 -4.12
CA ARG A 99 -10.37 -5.95 -4.64
C ARG A 99 -10.31 -6.27 -6.15
N ASN A 100 -11.41 -6.62 -6.79
CA ASN A 100 -11.44 -6.77 -8.26
C ASN A 100 -11.25 -5.43 -8.99
N TYR A 101 -11.51 -4.31 -8.30
CA TYR A 101 -11.37 -2.95 -8.83
C TYR A 101 -10.11 -2.24 -8.33
N LEU A 102 -9.72 -2.44 -7.07
CA LEU A 102 -8.52 -1.86 -6.47
C LEU A 102 -7.77 -2.92 -5.66
N THR A 103 -6.53 -3.24 -6.03
CA THR A 103 -5.69 -4.13 -5.23
C THR A 103 -4.33 -3.51 -4.92
N PHE A 104 -3.90 -3.68 -3.68
CA PHE A 104 -2.59 -3.27 -3.19
C PHE A 104 -1.68 -4.48 -3.01
N PHE A 105 -0.41 -4.31 -3.36
CA PHE A 105 0.63 -5.33 -3.23
C PHE A 105 1.89 -4.73 -2.61
N CYS A 106 2.74 -5.61 -2.08
CA CYS A 106 4.13 -5.32 -1.80
C CYS A 106 5.00 -6.47 -2.32
N ILE A 107 6.31 -6.25 -2.42
CA ILE A 107 7.26 -7.26 -2.92
C ILE A 107 8.14 -7.76 -1.77
N GLY A 108 8.36 -9.07 -1.73
CA GLY A 108 9.37 -9.70 -0.87
C GLY A 108 10.13 -10.78 -1.62
N ASN A 109 11.34 -11.06 -1.15
CA ASN A 109 12.14 -12.20 -1.60
C ASN A 109 12.36 -13.18 -0.45
N ARG A 110 12.62 -14.44 -0.80
CA ARG A 110 12.96 -15.50 0.15
C ARG A 110 13.90 -16.51 -0.51
N GLU A 111 15.05 -16.75 0.12
CA GLU A 111 16.11 -17.56 -0.49
C GLU A 111 16.57 -18.70 0.43
N MET A 112 16.47 -19.93 -0.04
CA MET A 112 17.07 -21.08 0.65
C MET A 112 18.58 -20.89 0.79
N LYS A 113 19.15 -21.19 1.96
CA LYS A 113 20.59 -21.19 2.19
C LYS A 113 21.25 -22.23 1.28
N LYS A 114 22.31 -21.86 0.54
CA LYS A 114 23.03 -22.75 -0.39
C LYS A 114 24.46 -22.99 0.08
N SER A 115 25.04 -24.13 -0.33
CA SER A 115 26.46 -24.40 -0.08
C SER A 115 27.33 -23.38 -0.83
N GLY A 116 28.36 -22.86 -0.16
CA GLY A 116 29.26 -21.84 -0.72
C GLY A 116 28.73 -20.41 -0.65
N GLU A 117 27.58 -20.17 -0.01
CA GLU A 117 27.12 -18.83 0.33
C GLU A 117 28.08 -18.15 1.33
N TYR A 118 28.11 -16.83 1.33
CA TYR A 118 28.82 -16.03 2.32
C TYR A 118 28.35 -16.35 3.76
N GLU A 119 29.30 -16.57 4.66
CA GLU A 119 29.04 -16.72 6.10
C GLU A 119 29.59 -15.50 6.84
N PRO A 120 28.73 -14.70 7.50
CA PRO A 120 29.20 -13.56 8.28
C PRO A 120 29.99 -14.01 9.52
N SER A 121 31.01 -13.24 9.90
CA SER A 121 31.84 -13.52 11.10
C SER A 121 31.11 -13.25 12.41
N GLU A 122 30.11 -12.37 12.38
CA GLU A 122 29.30 -11.96 13.53
C GLU A 122 27.84 -12.31 13.28
N LYS A 123 27.08 -12.46 14.36
CA LYS A 123 25.64 -12.73 14.32
C LYS A 123 24.86 -11.53 14.85
N PRO A 124 23.61 -11.35 14.41
CA PRO A 124 22.72 -10.36 14.99
C PRO A 124 22.52 -10.60 16.50
N GLU A 125 22.12 -9.55 17.21
CA GLU A 125 21.70 -9.67 18.61
C GLU A 125 20.51 -10.64 18.75
N PRO A 126 20.48 -11.47 19.80
CA PRO A 126 19.37 -12.38 20.05
C PRO A 126 18.03 -11.65 20.20
N ASP A 127 16.96 -12.27 19.70
CA ASP A 127 15.59 -11.77 19.72
C ASP A 127 15.38 -10.43 18.98
N SER A 128 16.27 -10.12 18.02
CA SER A 128 16.13 -8.95 17.14
C SER A 128 15.39 -9.28 15.84
N ASP A 129 14.81 -8.25 15.20
CA ASP A 129 14.24 -8.41 13.85
C ASP A 129 15.29 -8.83 12.83
N TYR A 130 16.54 -8.40 13.05
CA TYR A 130 17.65 -8.81 12.19
C TYR A 130 17.90 -10.31 12.29
N GLU A 131 17.96 -10.88 13.50
CA GLU A 131 18.07 -12.32 13.70
C GLU A 131 16.89 -13.05 13.04
N ARG A 132 15.65 -12.65 13.35
CA ARG A 132 14.44 -13.29 12.81
C ARG A 132 14.39 -13.25 11.28
N ALA A 133 14.75 -12.14 10.66
CA ALA A 133 14.79 -12.01 9.20
C ALA A 133 15.90 -12.86 8.57
N GLN A 134 17.09 -12.87 9.19
CA GLN A 134 18.23 -13.67 8.75
C GLN A 134 17.93 -15.18 8.82
N GLU A 135 17.31 -15.65 9.90
CA GLU A 135 16.92 -17.05 10.07
C GLU A 135 15.77 -17.47 9.15
N ALA A 136 14.76 -16.61 9.00
CA ALA A 136 13.62 -16.88 8.12
C ALA A 136 13.98 -16.78 6.62
N ARG A 137 15.16 -16.22 6.31
CA ARG A 137 15.73 -16.06 4.98
C ARG A 137 14.87 -15.23 4.03
N ARG A 138 14.21 -14.20 4.55
CA ARG A 138 13.26 -13.39 3.80
C ARG A 138 13.33 -11.93 4.19
N PHE A 139 13.10 -11.06 3.22
CA PHE A 139 12.95 -9.62 3.45
C PHE A 139 12.17 -8.98 2.31
N MET A 140 11.70 -7.75 2.51
CA MET A 140 11.07 -7.00 1.43
C MET A 140 12.06 -6.69 0.31
N ILE A 141 11.59 -6.69 -0.94
CA ILE A 141 12.27 -5.97 -2.02
C ILE A 141 11.73 -4.55 -1.95
N TYR A 142 12.60 -3.59 -1.67
CA TYR A 142 12.16 -2.23 -1.40
C TYR A 142 11.71 -1.52 -2.69
N VAL A 143 10.43 -1.16 -2.74
CA VAL A 143 9.83 -0.42 -3.87
C VAL A 143 10.18 1.06 -3.71
N HIS A 144 11.24 1.50 -4.39
CA HIS A 144 11.64 2.91 -4.47
C HIS A 144 11.16 3.60 -5.76
N SER A 145 10.31 2.92 -6.55
CA SER A 145 9.71 3.44 -7.78
C SER A 145 8.85 4.69 -7.54
N LYS A 146 8.68 5.50 -8.60
CA LYS A 146 7.73 6.62 -8.69
C LYS A 146 7.14 6.63 -10.10
N MET A 147 6.31 5.63 -10.40
CA MET A 147 5.88 5.33 -11.76
C MET A 147 4.39 5.01 -11.80
N MET A 148 3.75 5.42 -12.90
CA MET A 148 2.38 5.07 -13.23
C MET A 148 2.30 4.73 -14.72
N VAL A 149 1.70 3.59 -15.04
CA VAL A 149 1.32 3.17 -16.41
C VAL A 149 -0.19 3.19 -16.50
N VAL A 150 -0.73 3.78 -17.56
CA VAL A 150 -2.17 3.92 -17.81
C VAL A 150 -2.45 3.30 -19.17
N ASP A 151 -3.42 2.40 -19.23
CA ASP A 151 -3.96 1.81 -20.46
C ASP A 151 -2.93 1.19 -21.46
N ASP A 152 -1.70 0.95 -21.01
CA ASP A 152 -0.54 0.52 -21.81
C ASP A 152 -0.16 1.47 -22.97
N GLU A 153 -0.48 2.77 -22.84
CA GLU A 153 -0.20 3.83 -23.83
C GLU A 153 0.53 5.06 -23.27
#